data_AF-A0A0C3GJL2-F1
#
_entry.id   AF-A0A0C3GJL2-F1
#
_cell.length_a   1.000
_cell.length_b   1.000
_cell.length_c   1.000
_cell.angle_alpha   90.00
_cell.angle_beta   90.00
_cell.angle_gamma   90.00
#
_symmetry.space_group_name_H-M   'P 1'
#
loop_
_entity.id
_entity.type
_entity.pdbx_description
1 polymer ?
#
loop_
_entity_poly.entity_id
_entity_poly.type
_entity_poly.pdbx_seq_one_letter_code
_entity_poly.pdbx_strand_id
1 'polypeptide(L)'
;SSEGTKHGCGHYRVTKKLRKHDCGSRVCALSTAHNPNCPDCPCDKFYGPDIKETVTVVTPSYCPHCEYWFKGPGSIPRKLS
;
A
#
# COMPACT_ATOMS: atom_id res chain seq x y z
N SER A 1 8.02 1.13 4.53
CA SER A 1 8.50 0.54 3.27
C SER A 1 7.98 -0.87 3.14
N SER A 2 7.65 -1.26 1.92
CA SER A 2 7.07 -2.55 1.60
C SER A 2 7.79 -3.23 0.45
N GLU A 3 7.67 -4.54 0.40
CA GLU A 3 8.01 -5.35 -0.77
C GLU A 3 6.77 -6.04 -1.31
N GLY A 4 6.76 -6.28 -2.61
CA GLY A 4 5.57 -6.78 -3.27
C GLY A 4 5.73 -7.10 -4.74
N THR A 5 4.60 -7.50 -5.31
CA THR A 5 4.49 -7.91 -6.71
C THR A 5 3.87 -6.80 -7.54
N LYS A 6 4.49 -6.46 -8.66
CA LYS A 6 3.89 -5.60 -9.69
C LYS A 6 3.17 -6.48 -10.71
N HIS A 7 1.87 -6.30 -10.84
CA HIS A 7 1.02 -7.07 -11.74
C HIS A 7 0.88 -6.40 -13.11
N GLY A 8 0.50 -7.16 -14.13
CA GLY A 8 0.31 -6.68 -15.50
C GLY A 8 -0.81 -5.65 -15.65
N CYS A 9 -1.73 -5.59 -14.68
CA CYS A 9 -2.72 -4.53 -14.57
C CYS A 9 -2.19 -3.21 -13.99
N GLY A 10 -0.89 -3.10 -13.71
CA GLY A 10 -0.25 -1.91 -13.15
C GLY A 10 -0.33 -1.81 -11.63
N HIS A 11 -1.14 -2.63 -10.96
CA HIS A 11 -1.22 -2.63 -9.50
C HIS A 11 0.00 -3.27 -8.84
N TYR A 12 0.49 -2.60 -7.80
CA TYR A 12 1.47 -3.16 -6.87
C TYR A 12 0.72 -3.76 -5.67
N ARG A 13 1.01 -5.02 -5.32
CA ARG A 13 0.46 -5.66 -4.12
C ARG A 13 1.58 -5.96 -3.15
N VAL A 14 1.48 -5.38 -1.95
CA VAL A 14 2.38 -5.64 -0.84
C VAL A 14 2.25 -7.11 -0.42
N THR A 15 3.36 -7.82 -0.41
CA THR A 15 3.48 -9.17 0.16
C THR A 15 4.13 -9.14 1.53
N LYS A 16 4.98 -8.13 1.80
CA LYS A 16 5.68 -7.98 3.08
C LYS A 16 5.87 -6.51 3.45
N LYS A 17 5.60 -6.17 4.70
CA LYS A 17 5.99 -4.88 5.29
C LYS A 17 7.39 -5.04 5.91
N LEU A 18 8.34 -4.21 5.50
CA LEU A 18 9.74 -4.34 5.95
C LEU A 18 10.01 -3.58 7.23
N ARG A 19 9.86 -2.26 7.16
CA ARG A 19 10.15 -1.37 8.28
C ARG A 19 9.20 -0.20 8.25
N LYS A 20 8.76 0.18 9.45
CA LYS A 20 8.13 1.47 9.70
C LYS A 20 9.25 2.51 9.74
N HIS A 21 9.09 3.58 8.97
CA HIS A 21 10.01 4.70 9.01
C HIS A 21 9.42 5.74 9.97
N ASP A 22 10.25 6.21 10.88
CA ASP A 22 9.87 7.33 11.73
C ASP A 22 9.91 8.62 10.90
N CYS A 23 8.79 9.32 10.82
CA CYS A 23 8.69 10.58 10.08
C CYS A 23 9.36 11.76 10.80
N GLY A 24 9.75 11.60 12.08
CA GLY A 24 10.39 12.66 12.86
C GLY A 24 9.47 13.85 13.17
N SER A 25 8.17 13.70 12.93
CA SER A 25 7.18 14.75 13.19
C SER A 25 6.80 14.78 14.67
N ARG A 26 6.70 15.98 15.25
CA ARG A 26 6.20 16.16 16.63
C ARG A 26 4.68 15.99 16.74
N VAL A 27 3.96 15.98 15.60
CA VAL A 27 2.50 15.84 15.54
C VAL A 27 2.05 14.44 15.11
N CYS A 28 2.97 13.48 15.03
CA CYS A 28 2.66 12.07 14.82
C CYS A 28 2.89 11.31 16.13
N ALA A 29 1.85 10.68 16.69
CA ALA A 29 1.94 9.99 17.98
C ALA A 29 2.91 8.78 17.95
N LEU A 30 3.23 8.28 16.76
CA LEU A 30 4.11 7.11 16.55
C LEU A 30 5.56 7.50 16.23
N SER A 31 5.86 8.80 16.19
CA SER A 31 7.21 9.33 15.90
C SER A 31 8.06 9.40 17.17
N THR A 32 9.38 9.18 17.04
CA THR A 32 10.29 9.31 18.19
C THR A 32 10.46 10.75 18.64
N ALA A 33 10.17 11.72 17.76
CA ALA A 33 10.19 13.14 18.07
C ALA A 33 8.92 13.61 18.82
N HIS A 34 7.91 12.75 18.99
CA HIS A 34 6.69 13.10 19.69
C HIS A 34 6.92 13.22 21.19
N ASN A 35 6.39 14.27 21.81
CA ASN A 35 6.48 14.44 23.26
C ASN A 35 5.60 13.39 23.97
N PRO A 36 6.16 12.51 24.83
CA PRO A 36 5.37 11.51 25.55
C PRO A 36 4.32 12.14 26.47
N ASN A 37 4.56 13.36 26.95
CA ASN A 37 3.64 14.14 27.76
C ASN A 37 2.82 15.12 26.89
N CYS A 38 2.19 14.62 25.83
CA CYS A 38 1.33 15.44 24.96
C CYS A 38 -0.07 15.59 25.60
N PRO A 39 -0.43 16.77 26.15
CA PRO A 39 -1.76 16.97 26.72
C PRO A 39 -2.82 16.95 25.61
N ASP A 40 -3.90 16.21 25.82
CA ASP A 40 -5.02 16.06 24.87
C ASP A 40 -4.62 15.68 23.44
N CYS A 41 -3.58 14.83 23.30
CA CYS A 41 -2.89 14.44 22.06
C CYS A 41 -3.80 14.30 20.80
N PRO A 42 -3.95 15.36 19.99
CA PRO A 42 -4.72 15.35 18.76
C PRO A 42 -3.87 14.87 17.56
N CYS A 43 -2.67 14.36 17.84
CA CYS A 43 -1.68 13.93 16.86
C CYS A 43 -2.16 12.73 16.03
N ASP A 44 -1.61 12.60 14.83
CA ASP A 44 -1.91 11.46 13.95
C ASP A 44 -1.51 10.14 14.62
N LYS A 45 -2.48 9.25 14.76
CA LYS A 45 -2.33 7.93 15.42
C LYS A 45 -2.08 6.79 14.44
N PHE A 46 -2.09 7.09 13.14
CA PHE A 46 -1.90 6.11 12.09
C PHE A 46 -0.56 6.31 11.40
N TYR A 47 0.04 5.21 10.94
CA TYR A 47 1.19 5.31 10.07
C TYR A 47 0.77 5.93 8.74
N GLY A 48 1.60 6.82 8.22
CA GLY A 48 1.49 7.31 6.85
C GLY A 48 1.74 6.20 5.83
N PRO A 49 1.62 6.52 4.53
CA PRO A 49 1.87 5.57 3.45
C PRO A 49 3.31 5.05 3.46
N ASP A 50 3.55 3.95 2.75
CA ASP A 50 4.90 3.44 2.58
C ASP A 50 5.77 4.43 1.79
N ILE A 51 6.91 4.81 2.37
CA ILE A 51 7.88 5.74 1.74
C ILE A 51 8.50 5.15 0.47
N LYS A 52 8.61 3.82 0.42
CA LYS A 52 9.19 3.11 -0.71
C LYS A 52 8.50 1.77 -0.91
N GLU A 53 8.18 1.50 -2.16
CA GLU A 53 7.78 0.20 -2.69
C GLU A 53 8.99 -0.48 -3.32
N THR A 54 9.25 -1.73 -2.98
CA THR A 54 10.31 -2.54 -3.59
C THR A 54 9.65 -3.69 -4.34
N VAL A 55 9.76 -3.65 -5.66
CA VAL A 55 9.19 -4.69 -6.52
C VAL A 55 10.14 -5.88 -6.52
N THR A 56 9.75 -6.95 -5.84
CA THR A 56 10.54 -8.20 -5.78
C THR A 56 10.14 -9.16 -6.89
N VAL A 57 8.91 -9.05 -7.40
CA VAL A 57 8.38 -9.87 -8.48
C VAL A 57 7.60 -8.98 -9.44
N VAL A 58 7.82 -9.15 -10.74
CA VAL A 58 6.97 -8.59 -11.80
C VAL A 58 6.26 -9.75 -12.49
N THR A 59 4.96 -9.64 -12.70
CA THR A 59 4.19 -10.67 -13.41
C THR A 59 3.26 -10.03 -14.44
N PRO A 60 3.10 -10.62 -15.65
CA PRO A 60 2.11 -10.18 -16.62
C PRO A 60 0.67 -10.50 -16.18
N SER A 61 0.48 -11.34 -15.17
CA SER A 61 -0.85 -11.69 -14.66
C SER A 61 -1.54 -10.50 -13.99
N TYR A 62 -2.86 -10.47 -14.09
CA TYR A 62 -3.69 -9.53 -13.35
C TYR A 62 -3.57 -9.79 -11.84
N CYS A 63 -3.80 -8.76 -11.03
CA CYS A 63 -3.95 -8.96 -9.60
C CYS A 63 -5.30 -9.62 -9.30
N PRO A 64 -5.49 -10.31 -8.16
CA PRO A 64 -6.72 -11.04 -7.88
C PRO A 64 -7.99 -10.20 -7.97
N HIS A 65 -7.90 -8.91 -7.61
CA HIS A 65 -9.01 -7.98 -7.73
C HIS A 65 -9.37 -7.70 -9.20
N CYS A 66 -8.38 -7.42 -10.04
CA CYS A 66 -8.63 -7.11 -11.46
C CYS A 66 -8.98 -8.36 -12.27
N GLU A 67 -8.48 -9.52 -11.87
CA GLU A 67 -8.74 -10.77 -12.58
C GLU A 67 -10.24 -11.06 -12.69
N TYR A 68 -11.01 -10.79 -11.63
CA TYR A 68 -12.48 -10.94 -11.64
C TYR A 68 -13.16 -10.11 -12.74
N TRP A 69 -12.73 -8.86 -12.91
CA TRP A 69 -13.34 -7.92 -13.85
C TRP A 69 -12.85 -8.08 -15.30
N PHE A 70 -11.65 -8.61 -15.51
CA PHE A 70 -11.07 -8.74 -16.86
C PHE A 70 -11.11 -10.16 -17.41
N LYS A 71 -11.11 -11.18 -16.54
CA LYS A 71 -11.12 -12.61 -16.93
C LYS A 71 -12.23 -13.43 -16.26
N GLY A 72 -12.82 -12.91 -15.18
CA GLY A 72 -13.81 -13.61 -14.37
C GLY A 72 -15.27 -13.30 -14.74
N PRO A 73 -16.23 -13.75 -13.92
CA PRO A 73 -17.67 -13.59 -14.16
C PRO A 73 -18.15 -12.13 -14.24
N GLY A 74 -17.37 -11.18 -13.69
CA GLY A 74 -17.64 -9.74 -13.80
C GLY A 74 -17.16 -9.11 -15.10
N SER A 75 -16.48 -9.89 -15.96
CA SER A 75 -16.02 -9.39 -17.26
C SER A 75 -17.19 -9.19 -18.22
N ILE A 76 -17.28 -7.99 -18.78
CA ILE A 76 -18.25 -7.68 -19.83
C ILE A 76 -17.64 -8.21 -21.13
N PRO A 77 -18.24 -9.21 -21.80
CA PRO A 77 -17.73 -9.67 -23.07
C PRO A 77 -17.74 -8.50 -24.05
N ARG A 78 -16.56 -8.14 -24.56
CA ARG A 78 -16.45 -7.16 -25.64
C ARG A 78 -17.22 -7.76 -26.82
N LYS A 79 -18.36 -7.16 -27.17
CA LYS A 79 -18.98 -7.42 -28.47
C LYS A 79 -17.92 -7.06 -29.50
N LEU A 80 -17.35 -8.07 -30.16
CA LEU A 80 -16.57 -7.89 -31.37
C LEU A 80 -17.53 -7.21 -32.36
N SER A 81 -17.30 -5.92 -32.60
CA SER A 81 -17.92 -5.15 -33.68
C SER A 81 -17.35 -5.59 -35.01
#